data_AF-W9RTV8-F1
#
_entry.id   AF-W9RTV8-F1
#
_cell.length_a   1.000
_cell.length_b   1.000
_cell.length_c   1.000
_cell.angle_alpha   90.00
_cell.angle_beta   90.00
_cell.angle_gamma   90.00
#
_symmetry.space_group_name_H-M   'P 1'
#
loop_
_entity.id
_entity.type
_entity.pdbx_description
1 polymer ?
#
loop_
_entity_poly.entity_id
_entity_poly.type
_entity_poly.pdbx_seq_one_letter_code
_entity_poly.pdbx_strand_id
1 'polypeptide(L)'
;MSIFLKTSYCRHLSSTAMAMCSSFCPQIPNHFRGKPISLFSSRPPFSVSFKALSSRAYDDPPKDKLPANIGFLGIGIMGSPMTQNLIKAGCDVTVWNRTKSKCDPLISLGAKYKSSPEEVAASCDVTFAMLSDPESAKRQLIDAFYQVDVACGKHGAASGMSSGKGYVDVSTVDGATSKLISQHIKSTGALFLEAPVSGSKKPAEEGQLIFLTAGDKSLYETVGPFLDIMGKSRFYLGDVGNGAAMKLVVNMVMGSMMASFAEGLLLSEKAGLDPSVLVEVISQGAISAPMYSMKGPSMIKSLYPTAFPLKHQQKDLRLALGLAESVNQPTPIAAATNELYKVAKSYGLSDRDFSAVIEALKGKLQQ
;
A
#
# COMPACT_ATOMS: atom_id res chain seq x y z
N MET A 1 -23.15 36.67 40.99
CA MET A 1 -24.19 36.46 42.02
C MET A 1 -25.46 37.12 41.48
N SER A 2 -26.37 36.38 40.83
CA SER A 2 -27.43 35.56 41.44
C SER A 2 -28.50 36.46 42.12
N ILE A 3 -29.81 36.39 41.88
CA ILE A 3 -30.66 35.45 41.11
C ILE A 3 -32.16 35.90 41.21
N PHE A 4 -32.98 35.56 40.18
CA PHE A 4 -34.46 35.26 40.20
C PHE A 4 -35.54 36.36 40.45
N LEU A 5 -36.81 36.29 40.01
CA LEU A 5 -37.71 35.23 39.46
C LEU A 5 -39.02 35.82 38.84
N LYS A 6 -39.54 35.18 37.75
CA LYS A 6 -40.98 34.88 37.36
C LYS A 6 -41.98 36.04 37.08
N THR A 7 -43.02 35.98 36.24
CA THR A 7 -43.90 34.93 35.63
C THR A 7 -44.76 35.63 34.52
N SER A 8 -45.17 35.03 33.37
CA SER A 8 -46.39 34.21 33.14
C SER A 8 -46.47 33.88 31.62
N TYR A 9 -46.53 32.62 31.16
CA TYR A 9 -47.66 31.66 31.00
C TYR A 9 -48.46 31.71 29.67
N CYS A 10 -48.34 30.61 28.88
CA CYS A 10 -49.32 29.88 28.04
C CYS A 10 -50.07 30.57 26.86
N ARG A 11 -50.47 29.93 25.74
CA ARG A 11 -50.57 28.50 25.32
C ARG A 11 -50.78 28.39 23.79
N HIS A 12 -50.48 27.20 23.26
CA HIS A 12 -50.63 26.66 21.89
C HIS A 12 -51.96 26.84 21.16
N LEU A 13 -51.94 26.79 19.81
CA LEU A 13 -52.67 25.80 18.98
C LEU A 13 -52.30 25.82 17.48
N SER A 14 -51.97 24.62 16.95
CA SER A 14 -52.36 23.99 15.65
C SER A 14 -52.12 24.73 14.31
N SER A 15 -51.24 24.28 13.40
CA SER A 15 -51.25 23.08 12.50
C SER A 15 -52.02 23.24 11.17
N THR A 16 -51.33 22.82 10.10
CA THR A 16 -51.75 22.35 8.75
C THR A 16 -52.29 23.34 7.69
N ALA A 17 -51.53 23.52 6.61
CA ALA A 17 -52.03 23.57 5.23
C ALA A 17 -50.90 23.32 4.20
N MET A 18 -51.03 22.22 3.45
CA MET A 18 -50.35 21.98 2.16
C MET A 18 -51.05 22.76 1.05
N ALA A 19 -50.27 23.18 0.03
CA ALA A 19 -50.47 22.86 -1.40
C ALA A 19 -50.22 24.04 -2.40
N MET A 20 -49.24 23.80 -3.29
CA MET A 20 -49.28 23.93 -4.77
C MET A 20 -49.29 25.32 -5.47
N CYS A 21 -48.19 25.62 -6.17
CA CYS A 21 -48.08 26.01 -7.61
C CYS A 21 -46.59 26.30 -7.91
N SER A 22 -45.87 25.57 -8.78
CA SER A 22 -45.82 25.70 -10.27
C SER A 22 -45.46 27.14 -10.71
N SER A 23 -44.52 27.49 -11.59
CA SER A 23 -43.72 26.82 -12.63
C SER A 23 -42.67 27.83 -13.10
N PHE A 24 -41.40 27.47 -13.34
CA PHE A 24 -40.52 28.24 -14.25
C PHE A 24 -39.46 27.30 -14.85
N CYS A 25 -39.68 26.93 -16.11
CA CYS A 25 -38.73 26.19 -16.94
C CYS A 25 -38.76 26.86 -18.33
N PRO A 26 -37.65 27.41 -18.85
CA PRO A 26 -37.67 28.03 -20.16
C PRO A 26 -37.57 26.98 -21.28
N GLN A 27 -38.45 27.11 -22.28
CA GLN A 27 -38.52 26.27 -23.47
C GLN A 27 -37.38 26.58 -24.45
N ILE A 28 -36.76 25.53 -24.99
CA ILE A 28 -35.83 25.59 -26.13
C ILE A 28 -36.58 25.13 -27.40
N PRO A 29 -36.45 25.79 -28.57
CA PRO A 29 -37.18 25.41 -29.77
C PRO A 29 -36.63 24.14 -30.43
N ASN A 30 -37.54 23.27 -30.88
CA ASN A 30 -37.28 22.08 -31.68
C ASN A 30 -37.14 22.43 -33.18
N HIS A 31 -35.94 22.30 -33.74
CA HIS A 31 -35.75 22.00 -35.16
C HIS A 31 -34.42 21.26 -35.36
N PHE A 32 -34.48 19.94 -35.56
CA PHE A 32 -33.76 19.17 -36.59
C PHE A 32 -34.09 17.68 -36.38
N ARG A 33 -34.92 17.13 -37.27
CA ARG A 33 -35.38 15.74 -37.26
C ARG A 33 -34.36 14.88 -38.02
N GLY A 34 -33.39 14.31 -37.31
CA GLY A 34 -32.47 13.28 -37.83
C GLY A 34 -32.93 11.87 -37.43
N LYS A 35 -33.05 10.96 -38.39
CA LYS A 35 -33.40 9.54 -38.17
C LYS A 35 -32.32 8.82 -37.33
N PRO A 36 -32.67 7.86 -36.44
CA PRO A 36 -31.67 7.06 -35.75
C PRO A 36 -31.13 5.97 -36.68
N ILE A 37 -29.83 6.00 -36.96
CA ILE A 37 -29.11 4.85 -37.52
C ILE A 37 -28.77 3.93 -36.36
N SER A 38 -29.36 2.73 -36.36
CA SER A 38 -29.01 1.65 -35.47
C SER A 38 -27.64 1.06 -35.85
N LEU A 39 -26.62 1.30 -35.04
CA LEU A 39 -25.38 0.52 -35.07
C LEU A 39 -25.00 0.16 -33.64
N PHE A 40 -25.61 -0.92 -33.14
CA PHE A 40 -25.12 -1.68 -32.00
C PHE A 40 -24.98 -3.15 -32.42
N SER A 41 -23.73 -3.55 -32.65
CA SER A 41 -23.18 -4.91 -32.58
C SER A 41 -21.69 -4.73 -32.93
N SER A 42 -20.73 -4.89 -32.03
CA SER A 42 -20.40 -6.14 -31.34
C SER A 42 -19.56 -5.85 -30.08
N ARG A 43 -19.99 -6.37 -28.92
CA ARG A 43 -19.12 -6.52 -27.74
C ARG A 43 -18.10 -7.64 -28.00
N PRO A 44 -16.83 -7.52 -27.61
CA PRO A 44 -15.96 -8.69 -27.51
C PRO A 44 -16.39 -9.54 -26.29
N PRO A 45 -16.39 -10.88 -26.38
CA PRO A 45 -16.87 -11.74 -25.30
C PRO A 45 -15.69 -12.18 -24.43
N PHE A 46 -15.20 -11.36 -23.51
CA PHE A 46 -14.38 -11.85 -22.40
C PHE A 46 -14.62 -11.01 -21.16
N SER A 47 -15.76 -11.25 -20.50
CA SER A 47 -15.93 -10.92 -19.09
C SER A 47 -15.28 -12.03 -18.28
N VAL A 48 -13.98 -11.91 -18.02
CA VAL A 48 -13.34 -12.73 -16.97
C VAL A 48 -13.73 -12.09 -15.64
N SER A 49 -14.73 -12.67 -14.99
CA SER A 49 -15.09 -12.34 -13.62
C SER A 49 -13.95 -12.77 -12.69
N PHE A 50 -13.01 -11.87 -12.39
CA PHE A 50 -12.03 -12.06 -11.32
C PHE A 50 -12.76 -12.05 -9.96
N LYS A 51 -13.18 -13.23 -9.48
CA LYS A 51 -13.49 -13.40 -8.07
C LYS A 51 -12.14 -13.48 -7.33
N ALA A 52 -11.72 -12.37 -6.73
CA ALA A 52 -10.62 -12.38 -5.78
C ALA A 52 -11.03 -13.28 -4.60
N LEU A 53 -10.48 -14.50 -4.55
CA LEU A 53 -10.67 -15.37 -3.39
C LEU A 53 -9.82 -14.83 -2.24
N SER A 54 -10.48 -14.19 -1.27
CA SER A 54 -9.93 -13.99 0.05
C SER A 54 -10.12 -15.29 0.83
N SER A 55 -9.05 -16.01 1.14
CA SER A 55 -9.12 -17.06 2.15
C SER A 55 -9.01 -16.42 3.52
N ARG A 56 -10.01 -16.59 4.38
CA ARG A 56 -9.94 -16.24 5.81
C ARG A 56 -10.25 -17.46 6.66
N ALA A 57 -9.41 -17.63 7.69
CA ALA A 57 -9.39 -18.68 8.72
C ALA A 57 -9.18 -20.10 8.19
N TYR A 58 -7.90 -20.49 8.07
CA TYR A 58 -7.53 -21.89 8.19
C TYR A 58 -7.41 -22.19 9.69
N ASP A 59 -8.07 -23.24 10.16
CA ASP A 59 -7.80 -23.82 11.48
C ASP A 59 -6.31 -24.13 11.64
N ASP A 60 -5.81 -24.09 12.88
CA ASP A 60 -4.40 -24.28 13.25
C ASP A 60 -3.72 -25.33 12.33
N PRO A 61 -2.61 -24.97 11.64
CA PRO A 61 -1.97 -25.90 10.74
C PRO A 61 -1.49 -27.13 11.53
N PRO A 62 -1.60 -28.35 10.97
CA PRO A 62 -1.02 -29.53 11.59
C PRO A 62 0.45 -29.26 11.89
N LYS A 63 0.88 -29.54 13.12
CA LYS A 63 2.25 -29.30 13.61
C LYS A 63 3.34 -30.17 12.94
N ASP A 64 2.99 -30.90 11.89
CA ASP A 64 3.92 -31.78 11.18
C ASP A 64 4.36 -31.16 9.85
N LYS A 65 5.61 -30.67 9.92
CA LYS A 65 6.53 -30.23 8.87
C LYS A 65 6.32 -28.86 8.21
N LEU A 66 6.79 -27.80 8.89
CA LEU A 66 7.32 -26.59 8.23
C LEU A 66 8.87 -26.53 8.09
N PRO A 67 9.66 -27.62 7.89
CA PRO A 67 11.09 -27.48 7.66
C PRO A 67 11.32 -27.16 6.18
N ALA A 68 11.06 -25.91 5.81
CA ALA A 68 11.67 -25.32 4.63
C ALA A 68 12.71 -24.30 5.11
N ASN A 69 13.90 -24.32 4.52
CA ASN A 69 14.91 -23.30 4.78
C ASN A 69 14.44 -22.00 4.12
N ILE A 70 14.22 -20.95 4.91
CA ILE A 70 13.68 -19.69 4.41
C ILE A 70 14.82 -18.68 4.24
N GLY A 71 14.95 -18.13 3.04
CA GLY A 71 15.78 -16.98 2.76
C GLY A 71 15.00 -15.68 2.95
N PHE A 72 15.62 -14.65 3.52
CA PHE A 72 15.01 -13.32 3.60
C PHE A 72 16.02 -12.23 3.21
N LEU A 73 15.74 -11.56 2.09
CA LEU A 73 16.57 -10.50 1.52
C LEU A 73 15.95 -9.14 1.85
N GLY A 74 16.69 -8.30 2.58
CA GLY A 74 16.26 -6.93 2.92
C GLY A 74 15.68 -6.81 4.32
N ILE A 75 16.48 -6.28 5.24
CA ILE A 75 16.13 -6.14 6.67
C ILE A 75 15.88 -4.66 6.99
N GLY A 76 14.86 -4.11 6.32
CA GLY A 76 14.37 -2.74 6.48
C GLY A 76 13.25 -2.60 7.52
N ILE A 77 12.49 -1.49 7.44
CA ILE A 77 11.33 -1.21 8.30
C ILE A 77 10.31 -2.36 8.27
N MET A 78 10.10 -2.97 7.10
CA MET A 78 9.14 -4.06 6.92
C MET A 78 9.80 -5.43 7.03
N GLY A 79 10.95 -5.65 6.38
CA GLY A 79 11.59 -6.97 6.34
C GLY A 79 12.08 -7.47 7.71
N SER A 80 12.49 -6.57 8.60
CA SER A 80 12.90 -6.93 9.97
C SER A 80 11.76 -7.57 10.78
N PRO A 81 10.61 -6.92 11.02
CA PRO A 81 9.53 -7.54 11.78
C PRO A 81 8.92 -8.76 11.07
N MET A 82 8.84 -8.76 9.73
CA MET A 82 8.39 -9.94 8.97
C MET A 82 9.28 -11.16 9.25
N THR A 83 10.60 -10.97 9.22
CA THR A 83 11.56 -12.03 9.54
C THR A 83 11.46 -12.48 11.00
N GLN A 84 11.28 -11.54 11.94
CA GLN A 84 11.09 -11.89 13.36
C GLN A 84 9.87 -12.79 13.57
N ASN A 85 8.77 -12.58 12.85
CA ASN A 85 7.58 -13.43 12.98
C ASN A 85 7.86 -14.86 12.51
N LEU A 86 8.60 -15.03 11.40
CA LEU A 86 9.02 -16.35 10.92
C LEU A 86 9.92 -17.07 11.94
N ILE A 87 10.89 -16.36 12.52
CA ILE A 87 11.78 -16.91 13.57
C ILE A 87 10.97 -17.32 14.81
N LYS A 88 10.07 -16.46 15.29
CA LYS A 88 9.20 -16.75 16.45
C LYS A 88 8.28 -17.95 16.22
N ALA A 89 7.88 -18.19 14.97
CA ALA A 89 7.12 -19.38 14.57
C ALA A 89 7.98 -20.64 14.43
N GLY A 90 9.29 -20.58 14.69
CA GLY A 90 10.20 -21.71 14.64
C GLY A 90 10.77 -22.04 13.26
N CYS A 91 10.66 -21.12 12.29
CA CYS A 91 11.23 -21.32 10.96
C CYS A 91 12.77 -21.16 10.97
N ASP A 92 13.47 -21.95 10.16
CA ASP A 92 14.91 -21.80 9.93
C ASP A 92 15.17 -20.70 8.89
N VAL A 93 15.54 -19.51 9.35
CA VAL A 93 15.68 -18.33 8.49
C VAL A 93 17.14 -17.95 8.27
N THR A 94 17.52 -17.79 7.01
CA THR A 94 18.79 -17.22 6.56
C THR A 94 18.56 -15.83 6.00
N VAL A 95 19.23 -14.82 6.57
CA VAL A 95 19.04 -13.41 6.22
C VAL A 95 20.22 -12.85 5.44
N TRP A 96 19.90 -11.88 4.58
CA TRP A 96 20.86 -10.98 3.99
C TRP A 96 20.33 -9.56 3.96
N ASN A 97 21.23 -8.60 4.13
CA ASN A 97 20.96 -7.20 3.88
C ASN A 97 22.24 -6.51 3.40
N ARG A 98 22.13 -5.56 2.47
CA ARG A 98 23.27 -4.77 1.99
C ARG A 98 24.09 -4.17 3.14
N THR A 99 23.42 -3.63 4.15
CA THR A 99 24.07 -3.19 5.39
C THR A 99 23.99 -4.32 6.40
N LYS A 100 25.08 -5.09 6.56
CA LYS A 100 25.14 -6.26 7.44
C LYS A 100 24.62 -5.99 8.85
N SER A 101 24.96 -4.85 9.45
CA SER A 101 24.59 -4.55 10.84
C SER A 101 23.08 -4.54 11.11
N LYS A 102 22.24 -4.39 10.07
CA LYS A 102 20.78 -4.54 10.21
C LYS A 102 20.34 -5.97 10.48
N CYS A 103 21.16 -6.97 10.13
CA CYS A 103 20.89 -8.38 10.38
C CYS A 103 21.24 -8.79 11.81
N ASP A 104 22.13 -8.08 12.51
CA ASP A 104 22.66 -8.49 13.82
C ASP A 104 21.56 -8.79 14.86
N PRO A 105 20.48 -7.97 14.99
CA PRO A 105 19.37 -8.30 15.90
C PRO A 105 18.65 -9.62 15.55
N LEU A 106 18.55 -9.97 14.27
CA LEU A 106 17.92 -11.23 13.84
C LEU A 106 18.85 -12.43 14.04
N ILE A 107 20.16 -12.22 13.86
CA ILE A 107 21.18 -13.24 14.16
C ILE A 107 21.14 -13.59 15.66
N SER A 108 21.01 -12.59 16.53
CA SER A 108 20.82 -12.81 17.97
C SER A 108 19.54 -13.58 18.32
N LEU A 109 18.55 -13.59 17.42
CA LEU A 109 17.31 -14.36 17.56
C LEU A 109 17.39 -15.75 16.91
N GLY A 110 18.54 -16.14 16.33
CA GLY A 110 18.76 -17.46 15.74
C GLY A 110 18.77 -17.48 14.20
N ALA A 111 18.67 -16.33 13.53
CA ALA A 111 18.82 -16.29 12.07
C ALA A 111 20.25 -16.60 11.64
N LYS A 112 20.41 -17.33 10.54
CA LYS A 112 21.69 -17.50 9.85
C LYS A 112 21.96 -16.29 8.97
N TYR A 113 23.23 -16.02 8.67
CA TYR A 113 23.62 -14.93 7.77
C TYR A 113 24.43 -15.47 6.59
N LYS A 114 24.19 -14.91 5.41
CA LYS A 114 25.02 -15.12 4.20
C LYS A 114 25.45 -13.79 3.62
N SER A 115 26.53 -13.79 2.85
CA SER A 115 27.19 -12.56 2.41
C SER A 115 26.55 -11.94 1.15
N SER A 116 25.81 -12.75 0.39
CA SER A 116 25.15 -12.34 -0.86
C SER A 116 23.73 -12.92 -1.00
N PRO A 117 22.87 -12.30 -1.83
CA PRO A 117 21.58 -12.87 -2.22
C PRO A 117 21.70 -14.27 -2.85
N GLU A 118 22.71 -14.47 -3.70
CA GLU A 118 23.06 -15.77 -4.31
C GLU A 118 23.26 -16.86 -3.24
N GLU A 119 24.09 -16.59 -2.22
CA GLU A 119 24.36 -17.57 -1.16
C GLU A 119 23.12 -17.89 -0.32
N VAL A 120 22.25 -16.90 -0.06
CA VAL A 120 20.96 -17.14 0.61
C VAL A 120 20.10 -18.07 -0.24
N ALA A 121 19.87 -17.71 -1.50
CA ALA A 121 19.02 -18.47 -2.41
C ALA A 121 19.53 -19.91 -2.62
N ALA A 122 20.85 -20.11 -2.69
CA ALA A 122 21.46 -21.44 -2.79
C ALA A 122 21.15 -22.30 -1.56
N SER A 123 21.15 -21.71 -0.37
CA SER A 123 20.92 -22.42 0.91
C SER A 123 19.44 -22.60 1.30
N CYS A 124 18.50 -22.00 0.58
CA CYS A 124 17.09 -21.93 0.96
C CYS A 124 16.15 -22.55 -0.08
N ASP A 125 15.03 -23.08 0.38
CA ASP A 125 13.99 -23.64 -0.49
C ASP A 125 13.09 -22.52 -1.02
N VAL A 126 12.77 -21.54 -0.16
CA VAL A 126 11.99 -20.36 -0.50
C VAL A 126 12.76 -19.12 -0.06
N THR A 127 12.92 -18.15 -0.95
CA THR A 127 13.58 -16.87 -0.65
C THR A 127 12.61 -15.71 -0.81
N PHE A 128 12.34 -14.99 0.28
CA PHE A 128 11.58 -13.75 0.28
C PHE A 128 12.49 -12.55 0.02
N ALA A 129 11.98 -11.54 -0.68
CA ALA A 129 12.67 -10.26 -0.85
C ALA A 129 11.76 -9.09 -0.46
N MET A 130 12.21 -8.28 0.50
CA MET A 130 11.54 -7.05 0.96
C MET A 130 12.47 -5.86 0.84
N LEU A 131 12.54 -5.30 -0.37
CA LEU A 131 13.55 -4.32 -0.74
C LEU A 131 12.95 -2.92 -0.87
N SER A 132 13.78 -1.95 -0.53
CA SER A 132 13.55 -0.55 -0.85
C SER A 132 14.87 0.12 -1.23
N ASP A 133 14.77 1.25 -1.93
CA ASP A 133 15.91 1.86 -2.59
C ASP A 133 17.03 2.30 -1.63
N PRO A 134 18.31 2.24 -2.03
CA PRO A 134 19.38 2.96 -1.37
C PRO A 134 19.15 4.48 -1.36
N GLU A 135 19.26 5.07 -0.17
CA GLU A 135 19.34 6.51 0.11
C GLU A 135 20.27 7.31 -0.82
N SER A 136 21.33 6.69 -1.34
CA SER A 136 22.45 7.36 -2.03
C SER A 136 22.34 7.42 -3.57
N ALA A 137 21.29 6.87 -4.16
CA ALA A 137 21.16 6.79 -5.62
C ALA A 137 20.64 8.12 -6.20
N LYS A 138 21.56 8.99 -6.60
CA LYS A 138 21.35 10.28 -7.30
C LYS A 138 20.56 10.23 -8.64
N ARG A 139 19.79 9.18 -8.95
CA ARG A 139 18.85 9.17 -10.09
C ARG A 139 17.57 8.41 -9.75
N GLN A 140 16.44 9.04 -10.03
CA GLN A 140 15.08 8.48 -9.94
C GLN A 140 14.81 7.33 -10.96
N LEU A 141 15.80 7.02 -11.82
CA LEU A 141 15.77 5.88 -12.75
C LEU A 141 16.33 4.58 -12.12
N ILE A 142 16.74 4.57 -10.84
CA ILE A 142 17.51 3.47 -10.22
C ILE A 142 16.64 2.46 -9.44
N ASP A 143 15.36 2.76 -9.19
CA ASP A 143 14.53 1.94 -8.29
C ASP A 143 14.32 0.50 -8.78
N ALA A 144 14.07 0.34 -10.08
CA ALA A 144 14.00 -0.97 -10.71
C ALA A 144 15.38 -1.66 -10.70
N PHE A 145 16.47 -0.91 -10.91
CA PHE A 145 17.81 -1.49 -10.99
C PHE A 145 18.26 -2.15 -9.70
N TYR A 146 17.97 -1.58 -8.53
CA TYR A 146 18.43 -2.21 -7.28
C TYR A 146 17.71 -3.53 -7.01
N GLN A 147 16.40 -3.58 -7.24
CA GLN A 147 15.63 -4.81 -7.03
C GLN A 147 15.99 -5.88 -8.06
N VAL A 148 16.15 -5.47 -9.32
CA VAL A 148 16.63 -6.35 -10.40
C VAL A 148 18.06 -6.80 -10.14
N ASP A 149 18.94 -5.99 -9.55
CA ASP A 149 20.31 -6.41 -9.22
C ASP A 149 20.32 -7.45 -8.08
N VAL A 150 19.54 -7.24 -7.02
CA VAL A 150 19.43 -8.22 -5.93
C VAL A 150 18.79 -9.53 -6.40
N ALA A 151 17.85 -9.49 -7.34
CA ALA A 151 17.20 -10.68 -7.86
C ALA A 151 17.98 -11.36 -9.00
N CYS A 152 18.53 -10.60 -9.93
CA CYS A 152 19.02 -11.05 -11.25
C CYS A 152 20.44 -10.57 -11.58
N GLY A 153 21.09 -9.80 -10.70
CA GLY A 153 22.47 -9.37 -10.88
C GLY A 153 23.45 -10.53 -10.80
N LYS A 154 24.74 -10.27 -11.05
CA LYS A 154 25.80 -11.30 -11.07
C LYS A 154 25.82 -12.17 -9.81
N HIS A 155 25.61 -11.55 -8.65
CA HIS A 155 25.51 -12.19 -7.33
C HIS A 155 24.09 -12.11 -6.74
N GLY A 156 23.11 -11.95 -7.64
CA GLY A 156 21.69 -11.90 -7.30
C GLY A 156 21.14 -13.27 -6.93
N ALA A 157 19.92 -13.29 -6.40
CA ALA A 157 19.25 -14.49 -5.94
C ALA A 157 19.17 -15.57 -7.04
N ALA A 158 18.94 -15.20 -8.29
CA ALA A 158 18.83 -16.11 -9.43
C ALA A 158 20.09 -16.97 -9.63
N SER A 159 21.30 -16.45 -9.35
CA SER A 159 22.54 -17.23 -9.45
C SER A 159 22.60 -18.40 -8.48
N GLY A 160 21.85 -18.34 -7.37
CA GLY A 160 21.72 -19.43 -6.39
C GLY A 160 20.47 -20.29 -6.57
N MET A 161 19.69 -20.06 -7.63
CA MET A 161 18.42 -20.75 -7.85
C MET A 161 18.50 -21.89 -8.87
N SER A 162 17.58 -22.83 -8.70
CA SER A 162 17.43 -24.02 -9.51
C SER A 162 16.02 -24.59 -9.36
N SER A 163 15.70 -25.62 -10.15
CA SER A 163 14.43 -26.35 -10.05
C SER A 163 14.13 -26.79 -8.60
N GLY A 164 12.88 -26.58 -8.18
CA GLY A 164 12.40 -26.92 -6.83
C GLY A 164 12.49 -25.77 -5.82
N LYS A 165 13.18 -24.67 -6.15
CA LYS A 165 13.24 -23.46 -5.31
C LYS A 165 12.14 -22.45 -5.69
N GLY A 166 11.82 -21.56 -4.76
CA GLY A 166 10.88 -20.46 -4.95
C GLY A 166 11.44 -19.09 -4.58
N TYR A 167 11.13 -18.07 -5.38
CA TYR A 167 11.37 -16.67 -5.04
C TYR A 167 10.04 -15.95 -4.82
N VAL A 168 9.91 -15.27 -3.68
CA VAL A 168 8.72 -14.50 -3.32
C VAL A 168 9.10 -13.04 -3.13
N ASP A 169 8.77 -12.20 -4.10
CA ASP A 169 9.02 -10.76 -4.00
C ASP A 169 7.85 -10.07 -3.28
N VAL A 170 8.09 -9.65 -2.04
CA VAL A 170 7.11 -8.93 -1.20
C VAL A 170 7.30 -7.40 -1.28
N SER A 171 8.23 -6.95 -2.12
CA SER A 171 8.52 -5.54 -2.37
C SER A 171 7.38 -4.85 -3.14
N THR A 172 7.37 -3.52 -3.13
CA THR A 172 6.45 -2.74 -3.98
C THR A 172 7.19 -2.21 -5.21
N VAL A 173 6.83 -2.75 -6.38
CA VAL A 173 7.38 -2.44 -7.71
C VAL A 173 6.27 -2.17 -8.72
N ASP A 174 6.64 -1.74 -9.93
CA ASP A 174 5.72 -1.79 -11.07
C ASP A 174 5.64 -3.20 -11.69
N GLY A 175 4.60 -3.41 -12.50
CA GLY A 175 4.37 -4.71 -13.14
C GLY A 175 5.44 -5.09 -14.17
N ALA A 176 6.12 -4.12 -14.78
CA ALA A 176 7.20 -4.39 -15.73
C ALA A 176 8.43 -4.98 -15.03
N THR A 177 8.83 -4.39 -13.90
CA THR A 177 9.92 -4.87 -13.04
C THR A 177 9.62 -6.28 -12.53
N SER A 178 8.41 -6.50 -12.00
CA SER A 178 8.01 -7.83 -11.51
C SER A 178 8.04 -8.90 -12.62
N LYS A 179 7.53 -8.59 -13.82
CA LYS A 179 7.60 -9.50 -14.97
C LYS A 179 9.03 -9.81 -15.39
N LEU A 180 9.92 -8.82 -15.39
CA LEU A 180 11.34 -9.00 -15.71
C LEU A 180 12.00 -9.95 -14.70
N ILE A 181 11.82 -9.70 -13.40
CA ILE A 181 12.36 -10.56 -12.35
C ILE A 181 11.79 -11.98 -12.50
N SER A 182 10.48 -12.10 -12.71
CA SER A 182 9.82 -13.39 -12.90
C SER A 182 10.41 -14.19 -14.05
N GLN A 183 10.59 -13.58 -15.21
CA GLN A 183 11.18 -14.23 -16.39
C GLN A 183 12.58 -14.77 -16.08
N HIS A 184 13.42 -13.96 -15.43
CA HIS A 184 14.78 -14.33 -15.11
C HIS A 184 14.84 -15.44 -14.05
N ILE A 185 14.06 -15.33 -12.97
CA ILE A 185 13.96 -16.38 -11.94
C ILE A 185 13.50 -17.70 -12.57
N LYS A 186 12.44 -17.67 -13.40
CA LYS A 186 11.91 -18.87 -14.05
C LYS A 186 12.88 -19.52 -15.03
N SER A 187 13.77 -18.75 -15.64
CA SER A 187 14.82 -19.30 -16.52
C SER A 187 15.82 -20.23 -15.81
N THR A 188 15.90 -20.14 -14.48
CA THR A 188 16.72 -21.05 -13.63
C THR A 188 16.00 -22.37 -13.31
N GLY A 189 14.70 -22.47 -13.65
CA GLY A 189 13.82 -23.57 -13.25
C GLY A 189 13.11 -23.34 -11.90
N ALA A 190 13.44 -22.27 -11.17
CA ALA A 190 12.73 -21.89 -9.94
C ALA A 190 11.35 -21.29 -10.23
N LEU A 191 10.49 -21.30 -9.20
CA LEU A 191 9.17 -20.67 -9.24
C LEU A 191 9.24 -19.22 -8.76
N PHE A 192 8.31 -18.39 -9.23
CA PHE A 192 8.21 -16.98 -8.87
C PHE A 192 6.80 -16.61 -8.42
N LEU A 193 6.71 -15.87 -7.32
CA LEU A 193 5.50 -15.24 -6.82
C LEU A 193 5.79 -13.78 -6.47
N GLU A 194 5.03 -12.84 -7.02
CA GLU A 194 4.95 -11.50 -6.41
C GLU A 194 3.90 -11.54 -5.31
N ALA A 195 4.19 -10.90 -4.18
CA ALA A 195 3.32 -10.84 -3.02
C ALA A 195 3.45 -9.49 -2.28
N PRO A 196 3.33 -8.33 -2.96
CA PRO A 196 3.36 -7.04 -2.28
C PRO A 196 2.34 -6.95 -1.15
N VAL A 197 2.71 -6.25 -0.08
CA VAL A 197 1.93 -6.20 1.16
C VAL A 197 1.19 -4.89 1.36
N SER A 198 -0.04 -4.95 1.88
CA SER A 198 -0.75 -3.82 2.48
C SER A 198 -0.69 -3.92 4.01
N GLY A 199 -0.44 -2.79 4.66
CA GLY A 199 -0.02 -2.70 6.05
C GLY A 199 1.33 -1.99 6.18
N SER A 200 1.56 -1.38 7.34
CA SER A 200 2.79 -0.65 7.65
C SER A 200 3.58 -1.41 8.74
N LYS A 201 4.52 -0.73 9.42
CA LYS A 201 5.38 -1.31 10.44
C LYS A 201 4.61 -2.09 11.52
N LYS A 202 3.58 -1.50 12.11
CA LYS A 202 2.79 -2.15 13.18
C LYS A 202 2.09 -3.44 12.70
N PRO A 203 1.32 -3.43 11.59
CA PRO A 203 0.81 -4.68 11.02
C PRO A 203 1.90 -5.71 10.67
N ALA A 204 3.11 -5.30 10.28
CA ALA A 204 4.21 -6.24 10.06
C ALA A 204 4.70 -6.86 11.38
N GLU A 205 4.82 -6.07 12.45
CA GLU A 205 5.19 -6.55 13.79
C GLU A 205 4.16 -7.52 14.38
N GLU A 206 2.88 -7.34 14.04
CA GLU A 206 1.76 -8.12 14.57
C GLU A 206 1.34 -9.31 13.70
N GLY A 207 1.99 -9.53 12.55
CA GLY A 207 1.58 -10.58 11.61
C GLY A 207 0.19 -10.31 10.99
N GLN A 208 -0.14 -9.04 10.74
CA GLN A 208 -1.46 -8.57 10.29
C GLN A 208 -1.44 -7.95 8.88
N LEU A 209 -0.37 -8.21 8.10
CA LEU A 209 -0.26 -7.80 6.71
C LEU A 209 -1.34 -8.44 5.82
N ILE A 210 -1.61 -7.80 4.69
CA ILE A 210 -2.46 -8.32 3.62
C ILE A 210 -1.57 -8.54 2.40
N PHE A 211 -1.45 -9.77 1.93
CA PHE A 211 -0.64 -10.11 0.75
C PHE A 211 -1.48 -10.03 -0.53
N LEU A 212 -0.97 -9.34 -1.54
CA LEU A 212 -1.58 -9.19 -2.86
C LEU A 212 -0.77 -10.02 -3.86
N THR A 213 -1.06 -11.31 -3.91
CA THR A 213 -0.20 -12.29 -4.58
C THR A 213 -0.57 -12.53 -6.05
N ALA A 214 0.42 -12.75 -6.90
CA ALA A 214 0.23 -13.18 -8.28
C ALA A 214 1.48 -13.93 -8.80
N GLY A 215 1.32 -14.83 -9.77
CA GLY A 215 2.39 -15.67 -10.30
C GLY A 215 2.12 -17.16 -10.13
N ASP A 216 3.14 -17.95 -9.82
CA ASP A 216 3.01 -19.41 -9.79
C ASP A 216 2.08 -19.88 -8.67
N LYS A 217 0.95 -20.48 -9.05
CA LYS A 217 -0.07 -20.93 -8.10
C LYS A 217 0.44 -22.02 -7.15
N SER A 218 1.27 -22.93 -7.65
CA SER A 218 1.91 -23.96 -6.83
C SER A 218 2.77 -23.33 -5.73
N LEU A 219 3.56 -22.30 -6.06
CA LEU A 219 4.37 -21.59 -5.07
C LEU A 219 3.47 -20.84 -4.07
N TYR A 220 2.39 -20.20 -4.52
CA TYR A 220 1.41 -19.57 -3.63
C TYR A 220 0.82 -20.54 -2.60
N GLU A 221 0.54 -21.78 -3.00
CA GLU A 221 0.07 -22.83 -2.11
C GLU A 221 1.19 -23.27 -1.14
N THR A 222 2.39 -23.53 -1.65
CA THR A 222 3.56 -23.93 -0.86
C THR A 222 3.96 -22.90 0.20
N VAL A 223 3.97 -21.61 -0.14
CA VAL A 223 4.40 -20.54 0.79
C VAL A 223 3.27 -20.01 1.67
N GLY A 224 2.05 -20.53 1.48
CA GLY A 224 0.86 -20.11 2.20
C GLY A 224 1.05 -20.02 3.72
N PRO A 225 1.53 -21.08 4.39
CA PRO A 225 1.79 -21.05 5.82
C PRO A 225 2.74 -19.93 6.27
N PHE A 226 3.76 -19.59 5.47
CA PHE A 226 4.69 -18.50 5.78
C PHE A 226 4.04 -17.12 5.62
N LEU A 227 3.19 -16.95 4.60
CA LEU A 227 2.41 -15.73 4.44
C LEU A 227 1.40 -15.57 5.58
N ASP A 228 0.79 -16.65 6.03
CA ASP A 228 -0.20 -16.65 7.11
C ASP A 228 0.44 -16.39 8.51
N ILE A 229 1.74 -16.65 8.69
CA ILE A 229 2.52 -16.19 9.86
C ILE A 229 2.76 -14.67 9.83
N MET A 230 3.00 -14.11 8.64
CA MET A 230 3.34 -12.71 8.48
C MET A 230 2.12 -11.80 8.26
N GLY A 231 0.95 -12.37 8.03
CA GLY A 231 -0.25 -11.63 7.64
C GLY A 231 -1.56 -12.32 7.98
N LYS A 232 -2.63 -11.53 7.95
CA LYS A 232 -3.99 -11.97 8.30
C LYS A 232 -4.83 -12.41 7.10
N SER A 233 -4.33 -12.17 5.89
CA SER A 233 -5.02 -12.51 4.64
C SER A 233 -4.08 -12.45 3.45
N ARG A 234 -4.36 -13.28 2.45
CA ARG A 234 -3.68 -13.29 1.15
C ARG A 234 -4.72 -13.43 0.03
N PHE A 235 -4.51 -12.69 -1.04
CA PHE A 235 -5.34 -12.71 -2.25
C PHE A 235 -4.51 -13.25 -3.40
N TYR A 236 -5.05 -14.20 -4.17
CA TYR A 236 -4.43 -14.64 -5.42
C TYR A 236 -5.07 -13.94 -6.62
N LEU A 237 -4.27 -13.16 -7.32
CA LEU A 237 -4.68 -12.21 -8.36
C LEU A 237 -4.32 -12.69 -9.78
N GLY A 238 -3.94 -13.96 -9.92
CA GLY A 238 -3.62 -14.58 -11.21
C GLY A 238 -2.20 -14.28 -11.66
N ASP A 239 -2.06 -13.70 -12.84
CA ASP A 239 -0.76 -13.57 -13.53
C ASP A 239 0.15 -12.49 -12.92
N VAL A 240 1.47 -12.69 -13.10
CA VAL A 240 2.50 -11.74 -12.66
C VAL A 240 2.24 -10.34 -13.21
N GLY A 241 2.31 -9.35 -12.32
CA GLY A 241 2.02 -7.94 -12.57
C GLY A 241 0.69 -7.51 -11.96
N ASN A 242 -0.25 -8.43 -11.73
CA ASN A 242 -1.56 -8.09 -11.15
C ASN A 242 -1.48 -7.72 -9.66
N GLY A 243 -0.60 -8.38 -8.89
CA GLY A 243 -0.30 -8.05 -7.50
C GLY A 243 0.38 -6.68 -7.38
N ALA A 244 1.38 -6.42 -8.22
CA ALA A 244 2.04 -5.11 -8.32
C ALA A 244 1.02 -4.00 -8.67
N ALA A 245 0.19 -4.22 -9.70
CA ALA A 245 -0.83 -3.25 -10.11
C ALA A 245 -1.85 -2.97 -9.00
N MET A 246 -2.39 -4.01 -8.36
CA MET A 246 -3.33 -3.86 -7.24
C MET A 246 -2.70 -3.07 -6.09
N LYS A 247 -1.44 -3.35 -5.74
CA LYS A 247 -0.73 -2.62 -4.69
C LYS A 247 -0.59 -1.14 -5.02
N LEU A 248 -0.22 -0.80 -6.25
CA LEU A 248 -0.08 0.60 -6.68
C LEU A 248 -1.42 1.33 -6.64
N VAL A 249 -2.51 0.68 -7.06
CA VAL A 249 -3.86 1.25 -6.95
C VAL A 249 -4.22 1.53 -5.48
N VAL A 250 -3.99 0.57 -4.58
CA VAL A 250 -4.24 0.73 -3.14
C VAL A 250 -3.43 1.90 -2.56
N ASN A 251 -2.14 1.99 -2.87
CA ASN A 251 -1.28 3.05 -2.35
C ASN A 251 -1.53 4.41 -3.00
N MET A 252 -2.05 4.46 -4.24
CA MET A 252 -2.54 5.67 -4.88
C MET A 252 -3.75 6.25 -4.12
N VAL A 253 -4.73 5.40 -3.81
CA VAL A 253 -5.91 5.78 -3.01
C VAL A 253 -5.47 6.27 -1.62
N MET A 254 -4.61 5.51 -0.94
CA MET A 254 -4.10 5.87 0.39
C MET A 254 -3.37 7.22 0.41
N GLY A 255 -2.46 7.45 -0.55
CA GLY A 255 -1.72 8.71 -0.66
C GLY A 255 -2.64 9.92 -0.90
N SER A 256 -3.65 9.73 -1.76
CA SER A 256 -4.64 10.77 -2.09
C SER A 256 -5.58 11.08 -0.92
N MET A 257 -6.01 10.05 -0.18
CA MET A 257 -6.78 10.19 1.05
C MET A 257 -6.01 10.97 2.11
N MET A 258 -4.72 10.70 2.29
CA MET A 258 -3.89 11.42 3.26
C MET A 258 -3.72 12.89 2.90
N ALA A 259 -3.53 13.21 1.61
CA ALA A 259 -3.45 14.60 1.15
C ALA A 259 -4.78 15.34 1.37
N SER A 260 -5.91 14.72 1.02
CA SER A 260 -7.24 15.31 1.25
C SER A 260 -7.53 15.52 2.74
N PHE A 261 -7.11 14.59 3.59
CA PHE A 261 -7.22 14.72 5.05
C PHE A 261 -6.35 15.85 5.59
N ALA A 262 -5.14 16.03 5.06
CA ALA A 262 -4.27 17.15 5.40
C ALA A 262 -4.89 18.51 5.06
N GLU A 263 -5.50 18.65 3.87
CA GLU A 263 -6.27 19.85 3.49
C GLU A 263 -7.41 20.12 4.47
N GLY A 264 -8.18 19.09 4.82
CA GLY A 264 -9.27 19.19 5.79
C GLY A 264 -8.83 19.67 7.17
N LEU A 265 -7.71 19.11 7.70
CA LEU A 265 -7.14 19.55 8.98
C LEU A 265 -6.77 21.03 8.95
N LEU A 266 -6.03 21.47 7.92
CA LEU A 266 -5.60 22.87 7.80
C LEU A 266 -6.77 23.83 7.57
N LEU A 267 -7.77 23.43 6.77
CA LEU A 267 -8.97 24.23 6.55
C LEU A 267 -9.80 24.36 7.82
N SER A 268 -9.94 23.27 8.60
CA SER A 268 -10.67 23.29 9.88
C SER A 268 -10.05 24.29 10.86
N GLU A 269 -8.72 24.27 10.98
CA GLU A 269 -7.98 25.24 11.79
C GLU A 269 -8.22 26.67 11.29
N LYS A 270 -8.13 26.89 9.97
CA LYS A 270 -8.33 28.21 9.37
C LYS A 270 -9.76 28.73 9.53
N ALA A 271 -10.74 27.83 9.61
CA ALA A 271 -12.14 28.15 9.86
C ALA A 271 -12.46 28.34 11.36
N GLY A 272 -11.47 28.24 12.26
CA GLY A 272 -11.65 28.40 13.70
C GLY A 272 -12.20 27.17 14.42
N LEU A 273 -12.12 25.99 13.78
CA LEU A 273 -12.47 24.70 14.40
C LEU A 273 -11.24 24.06 15.03
N ASP A 274 -11.45 23.21 16.05
CA ASP A 274 -10.39 22.35 16.59
C ASP A 274 -10.16 21.16 15.63
N PRO A 275 -8.96 21.03 15.03
CA PRO A 275 -8.65 19.89 14.16
C PRO A 275 -8.78 18.53 14.86
N SER A 276 -8.64 18.47 16.18
CA SER A 276 -8.83 17.24 16.96
C SER A 276 -10.28 16.77 16.91
N VAL A 277 -11.23 17.70 16.96
CA VAL A 277 -12.66 17.42 16.81
C VAL A 277 -12.97 16.95 15.39
N LEU A 278 -12.30 17.49 14.35
CA LEU A 278 -12.45 16.97 12.99
C LEU A 278 -12.07 15.48 12.90
N VAL A 279 -10.97 15.08 13.55
CA VAL A 279 -10.56 13.66 13.58
C VAL A 279 -11.64 12.79 14.23
N GLU A 280 -12.23 13.26 15.33
CA GLU A 280 -13.32 12.56 16.02
C GLU A 280 -14.57 12.44 15.13
N VAL A 281 -15.02 13.54 14.52
CA VAL A 281 -16.18 13.56 13.61
C VAL A 281 -15.99 12.59 12.45
N ILE A 282 -14.82 12.59 11.81
CA ILE A 282 -14.49 11.67 10.71
C ILE A 282 -14.53 10.22 11.19
N SER A 283 -14.04 9.94 12.40
CA SER A 283 -13.97 8.57 12.94
C SER A 283 -15.33 7.93 13.20
N GLN A 284 -16.38 8.73 13.39
CA GLN A 284 -17.76 8.27 13.59
C GLN A 284 -18.58 8.20 12.29
N GLY A 285 -18.09 8.83 11.22
CA GLY A 285 -18.81 8.99 9.96
C GLY A 285 -18.54 7.87 8.93
N ALA A 286 -19.20 7.99 7.78
CA ALA A 286 -19.08 7.04 6.67
C ALA A 286 -17.68 6.94 6.04
N ILE A 287 -16.83 7.95 6.28
CA ILE A 287 -15.45 8.01 5.78
C ILE A 287 -14.42 7.61 6.83
N SER A 288 -14.86 6.98 7.92
CA SER A 288 -13.97 6.49 8.97
C SER A 288 -12.94 5.51 8.41
N ALA A 289 -11.67 5.82 8.64
CA ALA A 289 -10.54 4.98 8.27
C ALA A 289 -9.53 4.98 9.43
N PRO A 290 -9.01 3.81 9.85
CA PRO A 290 -8.02 3.73 10.94
C PRO A 290 -6.81 4.65 10.75
N MET A 291 -6.43 4.90 9.49
CA MET A 291 -5.35 5.81 9.12
C MET A 291 -5.55 7.22 9.69
N TYR A 292 -6.76 7.78 9.62
CA TYR A 292 -7.04 9.15 10.08
C TYR A 292 -6.90 9.26 11.60
N SER A 293 -7.51 8.35 12.35
CA SER A 293 -7.40 8.33 13.82
C SER A 293 -5.97 8.06 14.29
N MET A 294 -5.20 7.24 13.57
CA MET A 294 -3.80 6.96 13.91
C MET A 294 -2.84 8.11 13.58
N LYS A 295 -3.07 8.85 12.49
CA LYS A 295 -2.12 9.86 11.98
C LYS A 295 -2.51 11.29 12.36
N GLY A 296 -3.80 11.59 12.47
CA GLY A 296 -4.34 12.92 12.76
C GLY A 296 -3.71 13.59 13.98
N PRO A 297 -3.70 12.94 15.17
CA PRO A 297 -3.10 13.54 16.38
C PRO A 297 -1.63 13.92 16.21
N SER A 298 -0.87 13.11 15.46
CA SER A 298 0.54 13.36 15.15
C SER A 298 0.71 14.49 14.14
N MET A 299 -0.14 14.57 13.11
CA MET A 299 -0.15 15.65 12.12
C MET A 299 -0.46 17.01 12.75
N ILE A 300 -1.46 17.06 13.64
CA ILE A 300 -1.83 18.29 14.38
C ILE A 300 -0.65 18.80 15.21
N LYS A 301 0.10 17.89 15.83
CA LYS A 301 1.30 18.20 16.63
C LYS A 301 2.57 18.40 15.80
N SER A 302 2.51 18.29 14.48
CA SER A 302 3.66 18.31 13.57
C SER A 302 4.76 17.29 13.94
N LEU A 303 4.34 16.12 14.43
CA LEU A 303 5.20 14.99 14.79
C LEU A 303 5.02 13.87 13.76
N TYR A 304 6.10 13.43 13.13
CA TYR A 304 6.03 12.47 12.02
C TYR A 304 6.90 11.23 12.26
N PRO A 305 6.61 10.41 13.30
CA PRO A 305 7.32 9.16 13.52
C PRO A 305 7.07 8.19 12.36
N THR A 306 8.15 7.76 11.73
CA THR A 306 8.08 7.05 10.45
C THR A 306 7.58 5.62 10.61
N ALA A 307 6.37 5.36 10.11
CA ALA A 307 5.86 4.02 9.89
C ALA A 307 5.90 3.65 8.40
N PHE A 308 5.54 4.61 7.54
CA PHE A 308 5.71 4.50 6.10
C PHE A 308 6.39 5.78 5.56
N PRO A 309 7.66 5.70 5.10
CA PRO A 309 8.41 6.88 4.66
C PRO A 309 7.71 7.63 3.52
N LEU A 310 7.71 8.96 3.62
CA LEU A 310 7.12 9.87 2.63
C LEU A 310 7.70 9.63 1.22
N LYS A 311 9.02 9.41 1.14
CA LYS A 311 9.68 9.09 -0.14
C LYS A 311 9.13 7.82 -0.81
N HIS A 312 8.71 6.82 -0.03
CA HIS A 312 8.16 5.57 -0.56
C HIS A 312 6.72 5.76 -1.01
N GLN A 313 5.90 6.50 -0.26
CA GLN A 313 4.56 6.87 -0.74
C GLN A 313 4.63 7.69 -2.05
N GLN A 314 5.58 8.61 -2.17
CA GLN A 314 5.79 9.38 -3.40
C GLN A 314 6.23 8.49 -4.56
N LYS A 315 7.15 7.54 -4.32
CA LYS A 315 7.53 6.51 -5.30
C LYS A 315 6.29 5.76 -5.80
N ASP A 316 5.44 5.30 -4.89
CA ASP A 316 4.26 4.51 -5.25
C ASP A 316 3.22 5.33 -6.04
N LEU A 317 3.05 6.62 -5.73
CA LEU A 317 2.23 7.53 -6.53
C LEU A 317 2.78 7.71 -7.95
N ARG A 318 4.10 7.88 -8.09
CA ARG A 318 4.75 7.95 -9.42
C ARG A 318 4.55 6.66 -10.21
N LEU A 319 4.73 5.50 -9.58
CA LEU A 319 4.51 4.21 -10.24
C LEU A 319 3.03 4.01 -10.62
N ALA A 320 2.09 4.43 -9.77
CA ALA A 320 0.66 4.38 -10.08
C ALA A 320 0.28 5.31 -11.25
N LEU A 321 0.90 6.49 -11.36
CA LEU A 321 0.73 7.37 -12.53
C LEU A 321 1.27 6.74 -13.81
N GLY A 322 2.43 6.07 -13.74
CA GLY A 322 2.97 5.31 -14.89
C GLY A 322 2.07 4.14 -15.30
N LEU A 323 1.49 3.43 -14.31
CA LEU A 323 0.48 2.41 -14.57
C LEU A 323 -0.75 3.01 -15.27
N ALA A 324 -1.26 4.14 -14.77
CA ALA A 324 -2.42 4.82 -15.34
C ALA A 324 -2.16 5.27 -16.80
N GLU A 325 -0.96 5.79 -17.09
CA GLU A 325 -0.52 6.13 -18.44
C GLU A 325 -0.52 4.90 -19.37
N SER A 326 0.04 3.77 -18.91
CA SER A 326 0.11 2.54 -19.71
C SER A 326 -1.24 1.98 -20.16
N VAL A 327 -2.33 2.38 -19.49
CA VAL A 327 -3.71 1.95 -19.82
C VAL A 327 -4.61 3.11 -20.26
N ASN A 328 -4.03 4.30 -20.51
CA ASN A 328 -4.76 5.51 -20.91
C ASN A 328 -5.90 5.92 -19.93
N GLN A 329 -5.70 5.73 -18.62
CA GLN A 329 -6.68 6.09 -17.59
C GLN A 329 -6.30 7.42 -16.91
N PRO A 330 -7.11 8.49 -17.04
CA PRO A 330 -6.85 9.73 -16.31
C PRO A 330 -6.98 9.55 -14.78
N THR A 331 -6.00 10.08 -14.03
CA THR A 331 -5.95 10.04 -12.56
C THR A 331 -5.55 11.41 -11.96
N PRO A 332 -6.31 12.49 -12.24
CA PRO A 332 -5.91 13.86 -11.90
C PRO A 332 -5.70 14.11 -10.40
N ILE A 333 -6.47 13.45 -9.52
CA ILE A 333 -6.31 13.54 -8.06
C ILE A 333 -4.93 12.99 -7.63
N ALA A 334 -4.54 11.84 -8.18
CA ALA A 334 -3.25 11.23 -7.88
C ALA A 334 -2.10 12.09 -8.42
N ALA A 335 -2.28 12.72 -9.57
CA ALA A 335 -1.28 13.63 -10.16
C ALA A 335 -1.02 14.84 -9.25
N ALA A 336 -2.07 15.54 -8.82
CA ALA A 336 -1.96 16.66 -7.88
C ALA A 336 -1.34 16.21 -6.55
N THR A 337 -1.80 15.08 -6.02
CA THR A 337 -1.26 14.48 -4.79
C THR A 337 0.24 14.21 -4.91
N ASN A 338 0.70 13.62 -6.01
CA ASN A 338 2.12 13.33 -6.23
C ASN A 338 2.99 14.60 -6.17
N GLU A 339 2.51 15.73 -6.68
CA GLU A 339 3.23 16.99 -6.59
C GLU A 339 3.32 17.50 -5.14
N LEU A 340 2.29 17.36 -4.32
CA LEU A 340 2.36 17.69 -2.88
C LEU A 340 3.42 16.85 -2.16
N TYR A 341 3.52 15.56 -2.48
CA TYR A 341 4.57 14.71 -1.92
C TYR A 341 5.97 15.14 -2.40
N LYS A 342 6.13 15.59 -3.65
CA LYS A 342 7.40 16.16 -4.12
C LYS A 342 7.76 17.46 -3.38
N VAL A 343 6.80 18.33 -3.12
CA VAL A 343 6.99 19.54 -2.31
C VAL A 343 7.43 19.18 -0.90
N ALA A 344 6.76 18.24 -0.23
CA ALA A 344 7.18 17.80 1.10
C ALA A 344 8.60 17.19 1.11
N LYS A 345 8.98 16.43 0.07
CA LYS A 345 10.37 15.95 -0.10
C LYS A 345 11.36 17.11 -0.21
N SER A 346 11.00 18.18 -0.92
CA SER A 346 11.86 19.37 -1.05
C SER A 346 12.09 20.09 0.29
N TYR A 347 11.23 19.86 1.29
CA TYR A 347 11.39 20.35 2.67
C TYR A 347 12.22 19.41 3.55
N GLY A 348 12.87 18.39 2.98
CA GLY A 348 13.69 17.44 3.74
C GLY A 348 12.87 16.39 4.50
N LEU A 349 11.59 16.19 4.15
CA LEU A 349 10.69 15.29 4.86
C LEU A 349 10.66 13.86 4.30
N SER A 350 11.59 13.51 3.40
CA SER A 350 11.66 12.21 2.73
C SER A 350 11.59 11.01 3.67
N ASP A 351 12.28 11.09 4.81
CA ASP A 351 12.38 10.02 5.81
C ASP A 351 11.36 10.12 6.93
N ARG A 352 10.57 11.20 6.96
CA ARG A 352 9.42 11.30 7.85
C ARG A 352 8.30 10.41 7.35
N ASP A 353 7.32 10.19 8.21
CA ASP A 353 6.10 9.50 7.80
C ASP A 353 5.40 10.21 6.64
N PHE A 354 4.72 9.45 5.77
CA PHE A 354 3.98 10.00 4.65
C PHE A 354 2.90 11.02 5.06
N SER A 355 2.43 10.98 6.31
CA SER A 355 1.54 12.00 6.86
C SER A 355 2.16 13.41 6.93
N ALA A 356 3.48 13.53 6.82
CA ALA A 356 4.18 14.82 6.73
C ALA A 356 3.88 15.58 5.43
N VAL A 357 3.10 15.01 4.50
CA VAL A 357 2.58 15.73 3.32
C VAL A 357 1.79 16.99 3.69
N ILE A 358 1.20 17.05 4.89
CA ILE A 358 0.52 18.26 5.40
C ILE A 358 1.44 19.48 5.42
N GLU A 359 2.75 19.30 5.61
CA GLU A 359 3.72 20.40 5.60
C GLU A 359 3.85 21.05 4.22
N ALA A 360 3.55 20.34 3.13
CA ALA A 360 3.54 20.93 1.79
C ALA A 360 2.44 22.00 1.62
N LEU A 361 1.38 21.92 2.42
CA LEU A 361 0.20 22.78 2.34
C LEU A 361 0.22 23.92 3.36
N LYS A 362 1.03 23.82 4.42
CA LYS A 362 1.31 24.93 5.34
C LYS A 362 2.15 25.95 4.56
N GLY A 363 1.51 26.96 3.99
CA GLY A 363 2.20 28.00 3.23
C GLY A 363 3.42 28.52 4.02
N LYS A 364 4.56 28.70 3.35
CA LYS A 364 5.70 29.36 3.99
C LYS A 364 5.25 30.76 4.39
N LEU A 365 5.07 31.00 5.69
CA LEU A 365 5.22 32.34 6.21
C LEU A 365 6.66 32.72 5.86
N GLN A 366 6.82 33.56 4.84
CA GLN A 366 8.04 34.35 4.71
C GLN A 366 8.14 35.13 6.02
N GLN A 367 9.04 34.69 6.90
CA GLN A 367 9.53 35.53 7.99
C GLN A 367 10.55 36.51 7.42
#